data_AF-A0A0F9T689-F1
#
_entry.id   AF-A0A0F9T689-F1
#
_cell.length_a   1.000
_cell.length_b   1.000
_cell.length_c   1.000
_cell.angle_alpha   90.00
_cell.angle_beta   90.00
_cell.angle_gamma   90.00
#
_symmetry.space_group_name_H-M   'P 1'
#
loop_
_entity.id
_entity.type
_entity.pdbx_description
1 polymer ?
#
loop_
_entity_poly.entity_id
_entity_poly.type
_entity_poly.pdbx_seq_one_letter_code
_entity_poly.pdbx_strand_id
1 'polypeptide(L)'
;MRDRAMVGVEHKHKGIFVCDMSDLFGIGVPEAWTTEVLDCIAQNNAYPKDRFYLLTKQPQNLIKFSPFPDNCWVGVSVTDTLMLIDACKYLRSIDATVKYLSLEPLLDWDTFGVDTLLRRLLYDAHIRQVIIGSQTKPYRPPEISDIKEIVEACDKAGIPVFLKNNLYGLWYNKTNDGSNQIPQWATRKNYHDILRQEMPE
;
A
#
# COMPACT_ATOMS: atom_id res chain seq x y z
N MET A 1 5.56 -50.55 -15.24
CA MET A 1 4.81 -49.34 -14.88
C MET A 1 5.65 -48.57 -13.86
N ARG A 2 6.22 -47.43 -14.24
CA ARG A 2 7.03 -46.59 -13.33
C ARG A 2 6.13 -45.44 -12.87
N ASP A 3 5.80 -45.42 -11.59
CA ASP A 3 5.20 -44.28 -10.91
C ASP A 3 6.09 -43.06 -11.12
N ARG A 4 5.61 -42.10 -11.91
CA ARG A 4 6.15 -40.75 -11.89
C ARG A 4 5.50 -40.04 -10.72
N ALA A 5 6.20 -40.01 -9.59
CA ALA A 5 5.91 -39.06 -8.53
C ALA A 5 5.91 -37.65 -9.15
N MET A 6 4.72 -37.04 -9.21
CA MET A 6 4.58 -35.62 -9.49
C MET A 6 5.25 -34.89 -8.32
N VAL A 7 6.45 -34.36 -8.57
CA VAL A 7 7.12 -33.44 -7.65
C VAL A 7 6.16 -32.26 -7.51
N GLY A 8 5.47 -32.19 -6.36
CA GLY A 8 4.53 -31.12 -6.08
C GLY A 8 5.26 -29.78 -6.20
N VAL A 9 4.80 -28.93 -7.11
CA VAL A 9 5.30 -27.56 -7.20
C VAL A 9 4.89 -26.86 -5.90
N GLU A 10 5.88 -26.51 -5.08
CA GLU A 10 5.66 -25.75 -3.85
C GLU A 10 5.01 -24.41 -4.19
N HIS A 11 3.85 -24.12 -3.57
CA HIS A 11 3.18 -22.84 -3.79
C HIS A 11 3.91 -21.72 -3.04
N LYS A 12 4.67 -20.94 -3.80
CA LYS A 12 5.27 -19.70 -3.30
C LYS A 12 4.18 -18.66 -3.07
N HIS A 13 4.04 -18.18 -1.83
CA HIS A 13 3.05 -17.16 -1.47
C HIS A 13 3.18 -15.89 -2.32
N LYS A 14 2.04 -15.37 -2.77
CA LYS A 14 1.98 -14.24 -3.72
C LYS A 14 1.21 -13.07 -3.14
N GLY A 15 1.57 -11.88 -3.62
CA GLY A 15 0.72 -10.70 -3.54
C GLY A 15 -0.05 -10.55 -4.84
N ILE A 16 -1.37 -10.45 -4.76
CA ILE A 16 -2.28 -10.41 -5.90
C ILE A 16 -3.08 -9.12 -5.81
N PHE A 17 -2.94 -8.23 -6.79
CA PHE A 17 -3.83 -7.09 -6.93
C PHE A 17 -5.11 -7.56 -7.62
N VAL A 18 -6.25 -7.40 -6.94
CA VAL A 18 -7.55 -7.92 -7.42
C VAL A 18 -8.10 -7.09 -8.58
N CYS A 19 -7.64 -5.84 -8.71
CA CYS A 19 -7.99 -4.92 -9.78
C CYS A 19 -6.73 -4.16 -10.21
N ASP A 20 -6.50 -4.06 -11.52
CA ASP A 20 -5.49 -3.15 -12.09
C ASP A 20 -6.24 -2.04 -12.83
N MET A 21 -5.98 -0.78 -12.45
CA MET A 21 -6.61 0.42 -12.99
C MET A 21 -8.15 0.53 -12.85
N SER A 22 -8.82 -0.44 -12.23
CA SER A 22 -10.24 -0.42 -11.87
C SER A 22 -10.46 -0.30 -10.35
N ASP A 23 -11.69 0.00 -9.94
CA ASP A 23 -12.08 0.14 -8.53
C ASP A 23 -13.25 -0.78 -8.21
N LEU A 24 -12.98 -1.87 -7.48
CA LEU A 24 -13.99 -2.87 -7.09
C LEU A 24 -15.09 -2.29 -6.19
N PHE A 25 -14.84 -1.14 -5.56
CA PHE A 25 -15.75 -0.47 -4.64
C PHE A 25 -16.29 0.84 -5.24
N GLY A 26 -16.11 1.03 -6.55
CA GLY A 26 -16.50 2.26 -7.23
C GLY A 26 -18.01 2.46 -7.36
N ILE A 27 -18.46 3.72 -7.43
CA ILE A 27 -19.84 4.07 -7.82
C ILE A 27 -20.20 3.34 -9.11
N GLY A 28 -21.34 2.66 -9.10
CA GLY A 28 -21.87 1.95 -10.25
C GLY A 28 -21.41 0.49 -10.35
N VAL A 29 -20.51 0.02 -9.49
CA VAL A 29 -20.23 -1.42 -9.34
C VAL A 29 -21.35 -2.05 -8.51
N PRO A 30 -22.07 -3.06 -9.02
CA PRO A 30 -23.07 -3.78 -8.25
C PRO A 30 -22.44 -4.47 -7.03
N GLU A 31 -23.03 -4.30 -5.85
CA GLU A 31 -22.50 -4.87 -4.59
C GLU A 31 -22.35 -6.39 -4.66
N ALA A 32 -23.25 -7.08 -5.38
CA ALA A 32 -23.17 -8.52 -5.62
C ALA A 32 -21.86 -8.96 -6.29
N TRP A 33 -21.31 -8.17 -7.22
CA TRP A 33 -20.06 -8.51 -7.88
C TRP A 33 -18.87 -8.40 -6.92
N THR A 34 -18.87 -7.38 -6.07
CA THR A 34 -17.87 -7.22 -5.01
C THR A 34 -17.95 -8.38 -4.02
N THR A 35 -19.17 -8.77 -3.60
CA THR A 35 -19.39 -9.92 -2.72
C THR A 35 -18.87 -11.22 -3.34
N GLU A 36 -19.18 -11.51 -4.60
CA GLU A 36 -18.70 -12.72 -5.29
C GLU A 36 -17.16 -12.79 -5.34
N VAL A 37 -16.49 -11.66 -5.56
CA VAL A 37 -15.03 -11.58 -5.55
C VAL A 37 -14.47 -11.84 -4.14
N LEU A 38 -15.07 -11.24 -3.10
CA LEU A 38 -14.65 -11.46 -1.72
C LEU A 38 -14.90 -12.91 -1.27
N ASP A 39 -16.01 -13.52 -1.69
CA ASP A 39 -16.32 -14.93 -1.42
C ASP A 39 -15.27 -15.85 -2.06
N CYS A 40 -14.85 -15.56 -3.29
CA CYS A 40 -13.78 -16.29 -3.96
C CYS A 40 -12.45 -16.20 -3.19
N ILE A 41 -12.12 -15.01 -2.67
CA ILE A 41 -10.92 -14.79 -1.84
C ILE A 41 -11.01 -15.56 -0.52
N ALA A 42 -12.17 -15.50 0.16
CA ALA A 42 -12.42 -16.21 1.41
C ALA A 42 -12.36 -17.74 1.23
N GLN A 43 -12.77 -18.24 0.07
CA GLN A 43 -12.72 -19.66 -0.27
C GLN A 43 -11.32 -20.14 -0.65
N ASN A 44 -10.32 -19.25 -0.81
CA ASN A 44 -8.92 -19.60 -1.09
C ASN A 44 -8.18 -20.20 0.12
N ASN A 45 -8.74 -21.27 0.69
CA ASN A 45 -8.19 -21.97 1.85
C ASN A 45 -6.93 -22.79 1.52
N ALA A 46 -6.68 -23.06 0.24
CA ALA A 46 -5.47 -23.77 -0.18
C ALA A 46 -4.20 -22.94 0.06
N TYR A 47 -4.31 -21.61 0.00
CA TYR A 47 -3.19 -20.68 0.09
C TYR A 47 -3.50 -19.50 1.02
N PRO A 48 -3.72 -19.73 2.33
CA PRO A 48 -4.18 -18.71 3.27
C PRO A 48 -3.16 -17.58 3.51
N LYS A 49 -1.90 -17.79 3.10
CA LYS A 49 -0.81 -16.81 3.18
C LYS A 49 -0.65 -15.97 1.90
N ASP A 50 -1.41 -16.25 0.85
CA ASP A 50 -1.51 -15.34 -0.29
C ASP A 50 -2.23 -14.07 0.16
N ARG A 51 -1.82 -12.93 -0.39
CA ARG A 51 -2.37 -11.63 -0.02
C ARG A 51 -3.12 -11.03 -1.20
N PHE A 52 -4.36 -10.65 -0.97
CA PHE A 52 -5.18 -9.98 -1.97
C PHE A 52 -5.23 -8.48 -1.67
N TYR A 53 -4.53 -7.70 -2.49
CA TYR A 53 -4.52 -6.25 -2.39
C TYR A 53 -5.80 -5.70 -3.04
N LEU A 54 -6.64 -5.13 -2.19
CA LEU A 54 -7.85 -4.41 -2.54
C LEU A 54 -7.54 -2.92 -2.41
N LEU A 55 -7.74 -2.16 -3.49
CA LEU A 55 -7.40 -0.73 -3.53
C LEU A 55 -8.57 0.06 -4.12
N THR A 56 -8.98 1.13 -3.44
CA THR A 56 -10.09 1.99 -3.88
C THR A 56 -9.76 3.47 -3.77
N LYS A 57 -10.42 4.30 -4.57
CA LYS A 57 -10.50 5.76 -4.37
C LYS A 57 -11.82 6.17 -3.71
N GLN A 58 -12.68 5.21 -3.38
CA GLN A 58 -14.02 5.42 -2.85
C GLN A 58 -14.21 4.71 -1.51
N PRO A 59 -13.42 5.11 -0.49
CA PRO A 59 -13.35 4.41 0.79
C PRO A 59 -14.68 4.38 1.55
N GLN A 60 -15.62 5.30 1.26
CA GLN A 60 -16.95 5.32 1.85
C GLN A 60 -17.78 4.05 1.60
N ASN A 61 -17.44 3.28 0.56
CA ASN A 61 -18.16 2.04 0.21
C ASN A 61 -17.63 0.80 0.95
N LEU A 62 -16.43 0.88 1.57
CA LEU A 62 -15.79 -0.28 2.19
C LEU A 62 -16.61 -0.87 3.35
N ILE A 63 -17.33 -0.03 4.09
CA ILE A 63 -18.12 -0.45 5.26
C ILE A 63 -19.19 -1.50 4.94
N LYS A 64 -19.68 -1.51 3.69
CA LYS A 64 -20.69 -2.45 3.21
C LYS A 64 -20.19 -3.89 3.18
N PHE A 65 -18.86 -4.07 3.15
CA PHE A 65 -18.18 -5.35 2.97
C PHE A 65 -17.34 -5.75 4.18
N SER A 66 -17.47 -5.03 5.30
CA SER A 66 -16.82 -5.35 6.57
C SER A 66 -17.62 -6.42 7.33
N PRO A 67 -16.98 -7.42 7.97
CA PRO A 67 -15.54 -7.68 8.00
C PRO A 67 -15.00 -8.28 6.70
N PHE A 68 -13.75 -7.95 6.36
CA PHE A 68 -13.06 -8.50 5.20
C PHE A 68 -12.38 -9.84 5.53
N PRO A 69 -12.20 -10.75 4.55
CA PRO A 69 -11.41 -11.97 4.73
C PRO A 69 -9.98 -11.70 5.22
N ASP A 70 -9.41 -12.61 6.02
CA ASP A 70 -8.12 -12.39 6.68
C ASP A 70 -6.94 -12.14 5.72
N ASN A 71 -7.02 -12.70 4.52
CA ASN A 71 -6.04 -12.56 3.45
C ASN A 71 -6.28 -11.33 2.55
N CYS A 72 -7.31 -10.52 2.82
CA CYS A 72 -7.53 -9.25 2.17
C CYS A 72 -6.72 -8.13 2.85
N TRP A 73 -5.87 -7.50 2.05
CA TRP A 73 -5.20 -6.26 2.43
C TRP A 73 -6.04 -5.14 1.82
N VAL A 74 -6.66 -4.32 2.66
CA VAL A 74 -7.62 -3.30 2.23
C VAL A 74 -6.95 -1.93 2.28
N GLY A 75 -6.89 -1.26 1.14
CA GLY A 75 -6.22 0.02 1.05
C GLY A 75 -6.96 1.07 0.24
N VAL A 76 -6.51 2.30 0.44
CA VAL A 76 -7.08 3.48 -0.20
C VAL A 76 -5.97 4.24 -0.92
N SER A 77 -6.23 4.61 -2.17
CA SER A 77 -5.38 5.52 -2.93
C SER A 77 -5.62 6.95 -2.47
N VAL A 78 -4.56 7.68 -2.14
CA VAL A 78 -4.60 9.04 -1.61
C VAL A 78 -3.71 9.94 -2.46
N THR A 79 -4.23 11.08 -2.90
CA THR A 79 -3.51 12.04 -3.76
C THR A 79 -3.44 13.46 -3.18
N ASP A 80 -4.09 13.69 -2.04
CA ASP A 80 -4.08 14.97 -1.32
C ASP A 80 -4.47 14.78 0.15
N THR A 81 -4.39 15.86 0.92
CA THR A 81 -4.65 15.86 2.37
C THR A 81 -6.12 15.58 2.73
N LEU A 82 -7.08 16.00 1.90
CA LEU A 82 -8.50 15.73 2.15
C LEU A 82 -8.81 14.25 1.95
N MET A 83 -8.29 13.66 0.87
CA MET A 83 -8.36 12.22 0.64
C MET A 83 -7.68 11.42 1.75
N LEU A 84 -6.58 11.91 2.34
CA LEU A 84 -5.91 11.26 3.46
C LEU A 84 -6.84 11.19 4.69
N ILE A 85 -7.46 12.31 5.03
CA ILE A 85 -8.39 12.41 6.17
C ILE A 85 -9.58 11.47 5.96
N ASP A 86 -10.18 11.49 4.77
CA ASP A 86 -11.30 10.60 4.44
C ASP A 86 -10.89 9.13 4.42
N ALA A 87 -9.74 8.79 3.83
CA ALA A 87 -9.20 7.44 3.82
C ALA A 87 -9.07 6.89 5.24
N CYS A 88 -8.42 7.63 6.14
CA CYS A 88 -8.26 7.22 7.54
C CYS A 88 -9.60 7.13 8.27
N LYS A 89 -10.53 8.07 8.05
CA LYS A 89 -11.87 8.04 8.62
C LYS A 89 -12.63 6.75 8.26
N TYR A 90 -12.64 6.37 6.99
CA TYR A 90 -13.37 5.20 6.53
C TYR A 90 -12.63 3.88 6.82
N LEU A 91 -11.30 3.84 6.70
CA LEU A 91 -10.50 2.67 7.09
C LEU A 91 -10.61 2.37 8.59
N ARG A 92 -10.76 3.40 9.43
CA ARG A 92 -11.04 3.23 10.86
C ARG A 92 -12.36 2.49 11.12
N SER A 93 -13.34 2.64 10.23
CA SER A 93 -14.69 2.09 10.42
C SER A 93 -14.86 0.63 10.01
N ILE A 94 -13.88 0.06 9.30
CA ILE A 94 -13.94 -1.33 8.81
C ILE A 94 -13.10 -2.28 9.66
N ASP A 95 -13.38 -3.57 9.55
CA ASP A 95 -12.57 -4.65 10.10
C ASP A 95 -11.83 -5.39 8.97
N ALA A 96 -10.50 -5.35 9.03
CA ALA A 96 -9.59 -5.97 8.07
C ALA A 96 -8.22 -6.18 8.74
N THR A 97 -7.59 -7.33 8.49
CA THR A 97 -6.28 -7.70 9.08
C THR A 97 -5.19 -6.69 8.76
N VAL A 98 -5.13 -6.24 7.50
CA VAL A 98 -4.17 -5.22 7.06
C VAL A 98 -4.91 -4.10 6.36
N LYS A 99 -4.76 -2.89 6.91
CA LYS A 99 -5.21 -1.64 6.32
C LYS A 99 -4.00 -0.87 5.81
N TYR A 100 -4.03 -0.37 4.59
CA TYR A 100 -2.89 0.36 4.02
C TYR A 100 -3.30 1.61 3.25
N LEU A 101 -2.35 2.52 3.08
CA LEU A 101 -2.52 3.68 2.21
C LEU A 101 -1.58 3.55 1.00
N SER A 102 -2.08 3.85 -0.20
CA SER A 102 -1.25 4.06 -1.39
C SER A 102 -1.21 5.55 -1.69
N LEU A 103 -0.12 6.19 -1.27
CA LEU A 103 0.14 7.60 -1.51
C LEU A 103 0.74 7.77 -2.91
N GLU A 104 0.01 8.46 -3.77
CA GLU A 104 0.54 9.04 -5.01
C GLU A 104 0.84 10.52 -4.74
N PRO A 105 1.63 11.25 -5.58
CA PRO A 105 2.17 12.57 -5.23
C PRO A 105 1.08 13.44 -4.63
N LEU A 106 1.26 13.79 -3.36
CA LEU A 106 0.29 14.56 -2.59
C LEU A 106 0.44 15.99 -3.07
N LEU A 107 -0.39 16.38 -4.04
CA LEU A 107 -0.20 17.61 -4.81
C LEU A 107 -0.21 18.88 -3.93
N ASP A 108 -0.66 18.77 -2.66
CA ASP A 108 -0.81 19.88 -1.71
C ASP A 108 -0.29 19.50 -0.29
N TRP A 109 0.93 18.99 -0.18
CA TRP A 109 1.59 18.76 1.11
C TRP A 109 2.17 20.07 1.68
N ASP A 110 1.31 20.99 2.11
CA ASP A 110 1.74 22.30 2.63
C ASP A 110 2.36 22.16 4.03
N THR A 111 3.56 22.74 4.20
CA THR A 111 4.66 22.20 5.02
C THR A 111 4.63 22.52 6.52
N PHE A 112 3.47 22.54 7.18
CA PHE A 112 3.41 22.77 8.64
C PHE A 112 2.46 21.81 9.36
N GLY A 113 3.02 20.90 10.17
CA GLY A 113 2.28 20.03 11.10
C GLY A 113 1.85 18.67 10.53
N VAL A 114 2.28 18.33 9.31
CA VAL A 114 1.82 17.12 8.63
C VAL A 114 2.38 15.84 9.25
N ASP A 115 3.63 15.82 9.76
CA ASP A 115 4.16 14.69 10.56
C ASP A 115 3.23 14.31 11.73
N THR A 116 2.81 15.29 12.53
CA THR A 116 1.96 15.01 13.70
C THR A 116 0.55 14.58 13.28
N LEU A 117 -0.03 15.24 12.27
CA LEU A 117 -1.34 14.89 11.75
C LEU A 117 -1.33 13.49 11.12
N LEU A 118 -0.37 13.21 10.22
CA LEU A 118 -0.21 11.93 9.54
C LEU A 118 -0.06 10.81 10.56
N ARG A 119 0.88 10.93 11.52
CA ARG A 119 1.07 9.91 12.56
C ARG A 119 -0.19 9.61 13.33
N ARG A 120 -0.95 10.64 13.72
CA ARG A 120 -2.22 10.46 14.42
C ARG A 120 -3.25 9.75 13.54
N LEU A 121 -3.39 10.17 12.29
CA LEU A 121 -4.34 9.56 11.34
C LEU A 121 -4.00 8.09 11.07
N LEU A 122 -2.72 7.77 10.88
CA LEU A 122 -2.25 6.40 10.69
C LEU A 122 -2.55 5.52 11.91
N TYR A 123 -2.27 6.02 13.11
CA TYR A 123 -2.54 5.33 14.37
C TYR A 123 -4.04 5.10 14.58
N ASP A 124 -4.86 6.15 14.51
CA ASP A 124 -6.30 6.09 14.77
C ASP A 124 -7.02 5.14 13.79
N ALA A 125 -6.56 5.07 12.54
CA ALA A 125 -7.11 4.18 11.52
C ALA A 125 -6.51 2.77 11.52
N HIS A 126 -5.55 2.49 12.41
CA HIS A 126 -4.84 1.21 12.49
C HIS A 126 -4.16 0.84 11.16
N ILE A 127 -3.53 1.82 10.51
CA ILE A 127 -2.80 1.60 9.27
C ILE A 127 -1.56 0.76 9.56
N ARG A 128 -1.40 -0.31 8.79
CA ARG A 128 -0.34 -1.31 8.93
C ARG A 128 0.73 -1.16 7.84
N GLN A 129 0.48 -0.44 6.75
CA GLN A 129 1.47 -0.19 5.70
C GLN A 129 1.20 1.12 4.98
N VAL A 130 2.26 1.79 4.55
CA VAL A 130 2.20 2.90 3.59
C VAL A 130 2.97 2.53 2.32
N ILE A 131 2.30 2.64 1.18
CA ILE A 131 2.88 2.45 -0.15
C ILE A 131 3.02 3.83 -0.79
N ILE A 132 4.18 4.15 -1.34
CA ILE A 132 4.45 5.45 -1.98
C ILE A 132 4.87 5.21 -3.44
N GLY A 133 4.32 5.97 -4.38
CA GLY A 133 4.71 5.89 -5.80
C GLY A 133 4.38 7.15 -6.60
N SER A 134 4.87 7.21 -7.83
CA SER A 134 4.56 8.31 -8.76
C SER A 134 3.20 8.13 -9.44
N GLN A 135 2.52 9.23 -9.73
CA GLN A 135 1.40 9.23 -10.69
C GLN A 135 1.99 8.95 -12.07
N THR A 136 1.42 8.00 -12.81
CA THR A 136 1.98 7.55 -14.10
C THR A 136 1.37 8.26 -15.31
N LYS A 137 0.14 8.78 -15.21
CA LYS A 137 -0.60 9.39 -16.34
C LYS A 137 -1.44 10.61 -15.87
N PRO A 138 -1.00 11.86 -16.13
CA PRO A 138 0.35 12.24 -16.59
C PRO A 138 1.43 11.86 -15.58
N TYR A 139 2.68 11.67 -16.03
CA TYR A 139 3.77 11.39 -15.10
C TYR A 139 3.99 12.61 -14.19
N ARG A 140 3.79 12.41 -12.89
CA ARG A 140 4.15 13.37 -11.85
C ARG A 140 4.87 12.59 -10.75
N PRO A 141 6.18 12.79 -10.57
CA PRO A 141 6.87 12.24 -9.42
C PRO A 141 6.53 13.04 -8.17
N PRO A 142 6.54 12.41 -6.98
CA PRO A 142 6.52 13.16 -5.72
C PRO A 142 7.84 13.92 -5.52
N GLU A 143 7.79 15.00 -4.75
CA GLU A 143 9.00 15.69 -4.30
C GLU A 143 9.73 14.82 -3.27
N ILE A 144 11.07 14.85 -3.30
CA ILE A 144 11.89 14.03 -2.39
C ILE A 144 11.68 14.44 -0.91
N SER A 145 11.40 15.72 -0.65
CA SER A 145 11.04 16.21 0.68
C SER A 145 9.83 15.49 1.25
N ASP A 146 8.81 15.27 0.42
CA ASP A 146 7.54 14.67 0.84
C ASP A 146 7.75 13.19 1.14
N ILE A 147 8.52 12.49 0.28
CA ILE A 147 8.92 11.10 0.55
C ILE A 147 9.65 11.01 1.90
N LYS A 148 10.59 11.92 2.17
CA LYS A 148 11.35 11.95 3.44
C LYS A 148 10.43 12.15 4.63
N GLU A 149 9.53 13.13 4.58
CA GLU A 149 8.62 13.42 5.69
C GLU A 149 7.66 12.27 5.96
N ILE A 150 7.06 11.68 4.93
CA ILE A 150 6.18 10.52 5.07
C ILE A 150 6.94 9.33 5.67
N VAL A 151 8.14 9.06 5.17
CA VAL A 151 9.01 8.00 5.68
C VAL A 151 9.34 8.22 7.16
N GLU A 152 9.72 9.44 7.54
CA GLU A 152 10.04 9.76 8.93
C GLU A 152 8.81 9.61 9.85
N ALA A 153 7.63 10.02 9.38
CA ALA A 153 6.38 9.83 10.09
C ALA A 153 6.05 8.34 10.28
N CYS A 154 6.24 7.52 9.25
CA CYS A 154 6.03 6.08 9.30
C CYS A 154 7.03 5.39 10.25
N ASP A 155 8.31 5.77 10.20
CA ASP A 155 9.34 5.24 11.10
C ASP A 155 9.00 5.53 12.57
N LYS A 156 8.61 6.77 12.88
CA LYS A 156 8.17 7.16 14.23
C LYS A 156 6.87 6.48 14.67
N ALA A 157 6.08 5.94 13.74
CA ALA A 157 4.87 5.19 14.00
C ALA A 157 5.08 3.66 14.00
N GLY A 158 6.27 3.18 13.62
CA GLY A 158 6.54 1.75 13.45
C GLY A 158 5.77 1.13 12.27
N ILE A 159 5.45 1.92 11.24
CA ILE A 159 4.67 1.48 10.08
C ILE A 159 5.62 1.17 8.91
N PRO A 160 5.56 -0.03 8.32
CA PRO A 160 6.40 -0.40 7.18
C PRO A 160 6.07 0.43 5.94
N VAL A 161 7.13 0.81 5.21
CA VAL A 161 7.04 1.59 3.97
C VAL A 161 7.45 0.76 2.75
N PHE A 162 6.62 0.80 1.71
CA PHE A 162 6.92 0.22 0.40
C PHE A 162 7.00 1.32 -0.68
N LEU A 163 8.16 1.52 -1.27
CA LEU A 163 8.40 2.47 -2.34
C LEU A 163 8.31 1.78 -3.71
N LYS A 164 7.38 2.20 -4.57
CA LYS A 164 7.19 1.59 -5.90
C LYS A 164 8.40 1.84 -6.81
N ASN A 165 8.68 0.87 -7.69
CA ASN A 165 9.80 0.94 -8.65
C ASN A 165 9.76 2.17 -9.58
N ASN A 166 8.59 2.78 -9.79
CA ASN A 166 8.49 4.01 -10.59
C ASN A 166 9.12 5.25 -9.90
N LEU A 167 9.65 5.10 -8.69
CA LEU A 167 10.47 6.11 -8.00
C LEU A 167 11.97 5.97 -8.29
N TYR A 168 12.44 4.92 -8.99
CA TYR A 168 13.87 4.78 -9.33
C TYR A 168 14.39 5.96 -10.17
N GLY A 169 13.55 6.66 -10.94
CA GLY A 169 13.97 7.87 -11.66
C GLY A 169 14.36 9.03 -10.73
N LEU A 170 13.80 9.09 -9.52
CA LEU A 170 14.17 10.07 -8.49
C LEU A 170 15.49 9.70 -7.81
N TRP A 171 15.82 8.41 -7.78
CA TRP A 171 17.06 7.88 -7.23
C TRP A 171 18.31 8.46 -7.91
N TYR A 172 18.36 8.39 -9.24
CA TYR A 172 19.55 8.75 -10.01
C TYR A 172 19.83 10.25 -10.03
N ASN A 173 18.84 11.09 -9.68
CA ASN A 173 18.97 12.54 -9.83
C ASN A 173 19.61 13.26 -8.64
N LYS A 174 19.75 12.66 -7.45
CA LYS A 174 20.40 13.33 -6.29
C LYS A 174 21.02 12.40 -5.23
N THR A 175 22.04 11.63 -5.61
CA THR A 175 23.12 11.27 -4.66
C THR A 175 24.36 12.12 -4.99
N ASN A 176 24.26 13.44 -4.80
CA ASN A 176 25.34 14.41 -5.00
C ASN A 176 25.51 15.31 -3.76
N ASP A 177 25.43 14.76 -2.55
CA ASP A 177 25.90 15.46 -1.34
C ASP A 177 27.28 14.98 -0.88
N GLY A 178 27.89 14.02 -1.60
CA GLY A 178 29.19 13.44 -1.26
C GLY A 178 29.18 12.58 0.02
N SER A 179 28.01 12.35 0.63
CA SER A 179 27.87 11.52 1.82
C SER A 179 27.70 10.05 1.41
N ASN A 180 28.40 9.15 2.10
CA ASN A 180 28.29 7.71 1.90
C ASN A 180 27.08 7.12 2.68
N GLN A 181 26.11 7.96 3.06
CA GLN A 181 24.96 7.59 3.88
C GLN A 181 23.78 7.17 3.01
N ILE A 182 23.15 6.05 3.39
CA ILE A 182 21.90 5.62 2.76
C ILE A 182 20.82 6.65 3.17
N PRO A 183 20.08 7.23 2.22
CA PRO A 183 18.96 8.09 2.56
C PRO A 183 17.92 7.33 3.40
N GLN A 184 17.26 7.99 4.34
CA GLN A 184 16.26 7.36 5.24
C GLN A 184 15.12 6.63 4.48
N TRP A 185 14.85 7.05 3.24
CA TRP A 185 13.87 6.45 2.34
C TRP A 185 14.43 5.28 1.50
N ALA A 186 15.64 4.81 1.75
CA ALA A 186 16.26 3.67 1.07
C ALA A 186 16.69 2.59 2.08
N THR A 187 16.91 1.38 1.58
CA THR A 187 17.43 0.24 2.36
C THR A 187 18.55 -0.46 1.59
N ARG A 188 19.27 -1.39 2.22
CA ARG A 188 20.34 -2.18 1.58
C ARG A 188 19.93 -3.62 1.35
N LYS A 189 20.19 -4.12 0.14
CA LYS A 189 20.10 -5.53 -0.20
C LYS A 189 21.30 -5.95 -1.05
N ASN A 190 22.03 -6.97 -0.61
CA ASN A 190 23.20 -7.49 -1.32
C ASN A 190 24.20 -6.39 -1.73
N TYR A 191 24.52 -5.47 -0.81
CA TYR A 191 25.44 -4.33 -1.04
C TYR A 191 24.99 -3.29 -2.06
N HIS A 192 23.75 -3.40 -2.56
CA HIS A 192 23.11 -2.37 -3.36
C HIS A 192 22.08 -1.63 -2.53
N ASP A 193 22.12 -0.32 -2.60
CA ASP A 193 21.08 0.53 -2.08
C ASP A 193 19.84 0.37 -2.99
N ILE A 194 18.69 0.07 -2.41
CA ILE A 194 17.41 -0.13 -3.10
C ILE A 194 16.30 0.69 -2.42
N LEU A 195 15.20 0.90 -3.14
CA LEU A 195 13.97 1.46 -2.55
C LEU A 195 13.49 0.59 -1.37
N ARG A 196 12.89 1.19 -0.34
CA ARG A 196 12.25 0.43 0.77
C ARG A 196 11.16 -0.50 0.22
N GLN A 197 11.11 -1.72 0.73
CA GLN A 197 10.20 -2.79 0.28
C GLN A 197 9.58 -3.52 1.48
N GLU A 198 9.30 -2.80 2.56
CA GLU A 198 8.87 -3.40 3.82
C GLU A 198 7.42 -3.89 3.75
N MET A 199 7.15 -4.97 4.46
CA MET A 199 5.82 -5.58 4.56
C MET A 199 5.42 -5.65 6.03
N PRO A 200 4.13 -5.47 6.35
CA PRO A 200 3.57 -5.81 7.66
C PRO A 200 3.97 -7.21 8.12
N GLU A 201 4.20 -7.34 9.44
CA GLU A 201 4.31 -8.63 10.13
C GLU A 201 2.97 -9.34 10.26
#